data_AF-A0A962YYJ8-F1
#
_entry.id   AF-A0A962YYJ8-F1
#
_cell.length_a   1.000
_cell.length_b   1.000
_cell.length_c   1.000
_cell.angle_alpha   90.00
_cell.angle_beta   90.00
_cell.angle_gamma   90.00
#
_symmetry.space_group_name_H-M   'P 1'
#
loop_
_entity.id
_entity.type
_entity.pdbx_description
1 polymer ?
#
loop_
_entity_poly.entity_id
_entity_poly.type
_entity_poly.pdbx_seq_one_letter_code
_entity_poly.pdbx_strand_id
1 'polypeptide(L)'
;MDYDEDECVCPLGGQLLTDPVTLPSGQTVEREMILQVIKATGQNPYTRKALSKDDLMPNAALKDKIETLLADAEKAVSQQQANLSL
;
A
#
# COMPACT_ATOMS: atom_id res chain seq x y z
N MET A 1 -17.92 5.34 -11.38
CA MET A 1 -17.09 5.59 -10.19
C MET A 1 -15.96 4.60 -10.33
N ASP A 2 -14.98 4.97 -11.13
CA ASP A 2 -13.80 4.17 -11.46
C ASP A 2 -12.94 4.12 -10.19
N TYR A 3 -13.00 3.01 -9.46
CA TYR A 3 -12.08 2.78 -8.34
C TYR A 3 -10.75 2.37 -8.95
N ASP A 4 -9.76 3.26 -8.91
CA ASP A 4 -8.42 2.97 -9.42
C ASP A 4 -7.78 1.87 -8.56
N GLU A 5 -7.55 0.70 -9.16
CA GLU A 5 -6.77 -0.40 -8.56
C GLU A 5 -5.35 0.05 -8.21
N ASP A 6 -4.86 1.09 -8.90
CA ASP A 6 -3.57 1.74 -8.70
C ASP A 6 -3.38 2.30 -7.28
N GLU A 7 -4.46 2.61 -6.54
CA GLU A 7 -4.37 3.08 -5.15
C GLU A 7 -3.75 2.04 -4.21
N CYS A 8 -3.79 0.76 -4.57
CA CYS A 8 -3.28 -0.34 -3.74
C CYS A 8 -1.79 -0.60 -3.99
N VAL A 9 -1.18 -0.01 -5.02
CA VAL A 9 0.21 -0.25 -5.41
C VAL A 9 1.11 0.87 -4.88
N CYS A 10 2.20 0.50 -4.21
CA CYS A 10 3.18 1.43 -3.69
C CYS A 10 3.90 2.18 -4.83
N PRO A 11 3.81 3.52 -4.89
CA PRO A 11 4.45 4.29 -5.97
C PRO A 11 5.99 4.38 -5.83
N LEU A 12 6.56 3.95 -4.70
CA LEU A 12 8.02 3.82 -4.53
C LEU A 12 8.54 2.46 -4.99
N GLY A 13 7.76 1.40 -4.77
CA GLY A 13 8.21 0.01 -4.90
C GLY A 13 7.51 -0.81 -5.97
N GLY A 14 6.46 -0.28 -6.62
CA GLY A 14 5.69 -0.96 -7.65
C GLY A 14 4.99 -2.25 -7.21
N GLN A 15 4.82 -2.44 -5.89
CA GLN A 15 4.25 -3.64 -5.29
C GLN A 15 3.02 -3.30 -4.45
N LEU A 16 2.16 -4.28 -4.22
CA LEU A 16 0.98 -4.10 -3.39
C LEU A 16 1.37 -3.59 -1.99
N LEU A 17 0.62 -2.62 -1.48
CA LEU A 17 0.80 -2.08 -0.14
C LEU A 17 0.35 -3.09 0.92
N THR A 18 1.23 -3.39 1.86
CA THR A 18 0.96 -4.28 3.00
C THR A 18 0.86 -3.50 4.31
N ASP A 19 1.67 -2.46 4.48
CA ASP A 19 1.59 -1.52 5.59
C ASP A 19 1.58 -0.07 5.06
N PRO A 20 0.46 0.36 4.45
CA PRO A 20 0.37 1.67 3.84
C PRO A 20 0.49 2.79 4.87
N VAL A 21 1.39 3.74 4.60
CA VAL A 21 1.56 4.98 5.36
C VAL A 21 1.43 6.20 4.46
N THR A 22 0.71 7.20 4.94
CA THR A 22 0.53 8.49 4.29
C THR A 22 1.57 9.48 4.79
N LEU A 23 2.28 10.10 3.85
CA LEU A 23 3.22 11.19 4.12
C LEU A 23 2.42 12.49 4.37
N PRO A 24 2.99 13.50 5.05
CA PRO A 24 2.36 14.81 5.21
C PRO A 24 2.02 15.52 3.89
N SER A 25 2.67 15.12 2.80
CA SER A 25 2.40 15.61 1.45
C SER A 25 1.21 14.92 0.75
N GLY A 26 0.60 13.91 1.37
CA GLY A 26 -0.62 13.24 0.90
C GLY A 26 -0.39 11.90 0.19
N GLN A 27 0.83 11.59 -0.26
CA GLN A 27 1.13 10.31 -0.89
C GLN A 27 1.07 9.17 0.13
N THR A 28 0.44 8.06 -0.26
CA THR A 28 0.50 6.80 0.51
C THR A 28 1.50 5.85 -0.13
N VAL A 29 2.38 5.28 0.69
CA VAL A 29 3.49 4.41 0.27
C VAL A 29 3.67 3.26 1.26
N GLU A 30 4.50 2.27 0.90
CA GLU A 30 4.86 1.17 1.80
C GLU A 30 5.80 1.69 2.91
N ARG A 31 5.47 1.35 4.18
CA ARG A 31 6.22 1.82 5.35
C ARG A 31 7.68 1.47 5.26
N GLU A 32 8.00 0.22 4.93
CA GLU A 32 9.39 -0.23 4.89
C GLU A 32 10.21 0.60 3.89
N MET A 33 9.65 0.86 2.71
CA MET A 33 10.31 1.60 1.64
C MET A 33 10.58 3.06 2.04
N ILE A 34 9.59 3.76 2.61
CA ILE A 34 9.80 5.16 3.01
C ILE A 34 10.76 5.28 4.20
N LEU A 35 10.77 4.31 5.12
CA LEU A 35 11.75 4.29 6.21
C LEU A 35 13.19 4.15 5.69
N GLN A 36 13.41 3.35 4.64
CA GLN A 36 14.72 3.26 3.99
C GLN A 36 15.13 4.59 3.36
N VAL A 37 14.20 5.28 2.67
CA VAL A 37 14.46 6.61 2.10
C VAL A 37 14.78 7.64 3.20
N ILE A 38 13.97 7.71 4.26
CA ILE A 38 14.20 8.63 5.39
C ILE A 38 15.55 8.34 6.03
N LYS A 39 15.92 7.07 6.20
CA LYS A 39 17.22 6.69 6.76
C LYS A 39 18.38 7.15 5.87
N ALA A 40 18.22 7.10 4.55
CA ALA A 40 19.26 7.47 3.59
C ALA A 40 19.39 8.99 3.39
N THR A 41 18.27 9.73 3.41
CA THR A 41 18.24 11.15 2.99
C THR A 41 17.71 12.11 4.04
N GLY A 42 16.92 11.63 5.00
CA GLY A 42 16.15 12.48 5.93
C GLY A 42 15.08 13.33 5.25
N GLN A 43 14.69 12.99 4.02
CA GLN A 43 13.83 13.81 3.18
C GLN A 43 12.70 13.01 2.52
N ASN A 44 11.61 13.71 2.24
CA ASN A 44 10.51 13.22 1.43
C ASN A 44 10.98 13.02 -0.03
N PRO A 45 10.79 11.84 -0.65
CA PRO A 45 11.30 11.55 -1.99
C PRO A 45 10.66 12.39 -3.11
N TYR A 46 9.46 12.94 -2.88
CA TYR A 46 8.72 13.70 -3.88
C TYR A 46 8.95 15.20 -3.75
N THR A 47 9.04 15.71 -2.51
CA THR A 47 9.13 17.16 -2.25
C THR A 47 10.52 17.63 -1.82
N ARG A 48 11.41 16.70 -1.45
CA ARG A 48 12.75 16.95 -0.88
C ARG A 48 12.75 17.76 0.42
N LYS A 49 11.58 17.92 1.05
CA LYS A 49 11.48 18.52 2.40
C LYS A 49 11.93 17.52 3.45
N ALA A 50 12.40 18.02 4.60
CA ALA A 50 12.73 17.18 5.74
C ALA A 50 11.54 16.28 6.11
N LEU A 51 11.81 15.02 6.37
CA LEU A 51 10.82 14.02 6.74
C LEU A 51 11.44 13.05 7.73
N SER A 52 10.71 12.77 8.80
CA SER A 52 11.07 11.80 9.83
C SER A 52 10.05 10.67 9.88
N LYS A 53 10.41 9.59 10.58
CA LYS A 53 9.51 8.44 10.80
C LYS A 53 8.23 8.83 11.57
N ASP A 54 8.32 9.85 12.41
CA ASP A 54 7.22 10.26 13.31
C ASP A 54 6.19 11.12 12.56
N ASP A 55 6.54 11.59 11.35
CA ASP A 55 5.64 12.30 10.44
C ASP A 55 4.75 11.34 9.61
N LEU A 56 4.98 10.03 9.70
CA LEU A 56 4.26 9.02 8.90
C LEU A 56 2.92 8.65 9.57
N MET A 57 1.83 8.82 8.85
CA MET A 57 0.49 8.46 9.32
C MET A 57 0.07 7.09 8.79
N PRO A 58 -0.31 6.10 9.62
CA PRO A 58 -0.87 4.84 9.14
C PRO A 58 -2.15 5.06 8.33
N ASN A 59 -2.30 4.37 7.21
CA ASN A 59 -3.53 4.38 6.40
C ASN A 59 -4.32 3.08 6.60
N ALA A 60 -4.95 2.93 7.77
CA ALA A 60 -5.71 1.73 8.13
C ALA A 60 -6.87 1.45 7.17
N ALA A 61 -7.55 2.48 6.68
CA ALA A 61 -8.67 2.32 5.76
C ALA A 61 -8.24 1.68 4.42
N LEU A 62 -7.10 2.09 3.87
CA LEU A 62 -6.56 1.47 2.66
C LEU A 62 -6.06 0.04 2.95
N LYS A 63 -5.45 -0.18 4.11
CA LYS A 63 -5.02 -1.52 4.54
C LYS A 63 -6.22 -2.49 4.58
N ASP A 64 -7.30 -2.10 5.26
CA ASP A 64 -8.51 -2.92 5.39
C ASP A 64 -9.15 -3.20 4.01
N LYS A 65 -9.14 -2.20 3.10
CA LYS A 65 -9.60 -2.36 1.71
C LYS A 65 -8.78 -3.42 0.97
N ILE A 66 -7.45 -3.33 1.04
CA ILE A 66 -6.55 -4.28 0.37
C ILE A 66 -6.74 -5.70 0.93
N GLU A 67 -6.79 -5.84 2.25
CA GLU A 67 -7.01 -7.13 2.91
C GLU A 67 -8.35 -7.76 2.51
N THR A 68 -9.40 -6.95 2.41
CA THR A 68 -10.72 -7.41 1.95
C THR A 68 -10.66 -7.91 0.50
N LEU A 69 -10.01 -7.17 -0.40
CA LEU A 69 -9.86 -7.56 -1.80
C LEU A 69 -9.07 -8.87 -1.94
N LEU A 70 -8.00 -9.04 -1.18
CA LEU A 70 -7.21 -10.28 -1.17
C LEU A 70 -8.03 -11.46 -0.67
N ALA A 71 -8.76 -11.30 0.44
CA ALA A 71 -9.60 -12.36 0.99
C ALA A 71 -10.73 -12.78 0.04
N ASP A 72 -11.31 -11.84 -0.70
CA ASP A 72 -12.36 -12.15 -1.68
C ASP A 72 -11.80 -12.83 -2.93
N ALA A 73 -10.61 -12.42 -3.39
CA ALA A 73 -9.90 -13.10 -4.47
C ALA A 73 -9.56 -14.56 -4.11
N GLU A 74 -9.08 -14.82 -2.89
CA GLU A 74 -8.77 -16.18 -2.41
C GLU A 74 -10.00 -17.10 -2.38
N LYS A 75 -11.15 -16.56 -1.92
CA LYS A 75 -12.43 -17.30 -1.91
C LYS A 75 -12.88 -17.64 -3.34
N ALA A 76 -12.77 -16.68 -4.26
CA ALA A 76 -13.15 -16.88 -5.65
C ALA A 76 -12.31 -17.99 -6.30
N VAL A 77 -10.99 -17.96 -6.13
CA VAL A 77 -10.09 -19.01 -6.66
C VAL A 77 -10.44 -20.38 -6.09
N SER A 78 -10.66 -20.47 -4.77
CA SER A 78 -11.01 -21.73 -4.11
C SER A 78 -12.33 -22.32 -4.62
N GLN A 79 -13.35 -21.49 -4.86
CA GLN A 79 -14.64 -21.91 -5.42
C GLN A 79 -14.51 -22.35 -6.88
N GLN A 80 -13.65 -21.69 -7.66
CA GLN A 80 -13.44 -22.00 -9.07
C GLN A 80 -12.73 -23.35 -9.27
N GLN A 81 -11.78 -23.69 -8.41
CA GLN A 81 -11.10 -24.99 -8.42
C GLN A 81 -12.03 -26.15 -8.02
N ALA A 82 -12.92 -25.92 -7.06
CA ALA A 82 -13.92 -26.91 -6.65
C ALA A 82 -14.96 -27.21 -7.75
N ASN A 83 -15.25 -26.24 -8.61
CA ASN A 83 -16.21 -26.39 -9.72
C ASN A 83 -15.61 -27.01 -10.99
N LEU A 84 -14.28 -26.96 -11.17
CA LEU A 84 -13.59 -27.51 -12.35
C LEU A 84 -13.20 -28.99 -12.22
N SER A 85 -13.48 -29.60 -11.07
CA SER A 85 -13.18 -31.00 -10.74
C SER A 85 -14.41 -31.92 -10.73
N LEU A 86 -15.53 -31.44 -11.28
CA LEU A 86 -16.76 -32.18 -11.58
C LEU A 86 -16.93 -32.32 -13.09
#